data_AF-K2D4W5-F1
#
_entry.id   AF-K2D4W5-F1
#
_cell.length_a   1.000
_cell.length_b   1.000
_cell.length_c   1.000
_cell.angle_alpha   90.00
_cell.angle_beta   90.00
_cell.angle_gamma   90.00
#
_symmetry.space_group_name_H-M   'P 1'
#
loop_
_entity.id
_entity.type
_entity.pdbx_description
1 polymer ?
#
loop_
_entity_poly.entity_id
_entity_poly.type
_entity_poly.pdbx_seq_one_letter_code
_entity_poly.pdbx_strand_id
1 'polypeptide(L)'
;MTPLHLILFLVGSALGALGIIRWASSRPSFQGKLQTQIDATLKEAHKQVEEIHKEFSEKRESVIKEEEEENKRLKAHLDRLEEVLKLKEKHLEQRLEKNQEFQKAVQEVQTEMQSMRKEMEESKLEIIEVMLKKVGKTKEEVLNELSAQCYHEVINRKEKFVKQRVGEVEEESQKMAKATLVSVLQRYTDPSSVDRTNNLIEVRQERFKAMLVGNRAENIQHLEEISGVDIIFNDAPKTITIANGNLLKRQFVKCAIDLLQKSGQNISPARIDAAFAKAQEKVNQVMRQKALEAVKKVGLSDVPDGVLNYIGRLHFRTSYGQNALKHCIEVGLFAGLIAAEIGANIEVARFAGFFHDIGKALSEESEKGHDFITKDILEEFHYPEDIIHAAWVHHEAEPAKTLEAKIVMAADALSASRPGARLESLDRYIERIRDLEATAGSFEGVKKTFAISAGREVRVLVSPEKINDEQLRELAHDIAEKIETNLTYPGNVKVNVIRRMKWTLKAKSKVK
;
A
#
# COMPACT_ATOMS: atom_id res chain seq x y z
N MET A 1 -10.21 -95.79 45.00
CA MET A 1 -9.62 -94.77 45.90
C MET A 1 -10.76 -94.01 46.55
N THR A 2 -10.79 -93.94 47.87
CA THR A 2 -11.83 -93.20 48.59
C THR A 2 -11.70 -91.69 48.30
N PRO A 3 -12.81 -90.94 48.25
CA PRO A 3 -12.81 -89.49 47.96
C PRO A 3 -11.91 -88.68 48.91
N LEU A 4 -11.64 -89.21 50.11
CA LEU A 4 -10.73 -88.64 51.09
C LEU A 4 -9.28 -88.54 50.57
N HIS A 5 -8.80 -89.52 49.80
CA HIS A 5 -7.43 -89.51 49.28
C HIS A 5 -7.22 -88.46 48.16
N LEU A 6 -8.26 -88.15 47.40
CA LEU A 6 -8.20 -87.12 46.35
C LEU A 6 -8.13 -85.70 46.96
N ILE A 7 -8.88 -85.46 48.04
CA ILE A 7 -8.87 -84.19 48.77
C ILE A 7 -7.50 -83.96 49.44
N LEU A 8 -6.94 -84.99 50.07
CA LEU A 8 -5.60 -84.94 50.66
C LEU A 8 -4.51 -84.62 49.62
N PHE A 9 -4.60 -85.20 48.42
CA PHE A 9 -3.66 -84.90 47.34
C PHE A 9 -3.79 -83.46 46.82
N LEU A 10 -5.02 -82.97 46.62
CA LEU A 10 -5.27 -81.59 46.20
C LEU A 10 -4.79 -80.58 47.24
N VAL A 11 -5.08 -80.80 48.52
CA VAL A 11 -4.60 -79.95 49.61
C VAL A 11 -3.07 -79.98 49.71
N GLY A 12 -2.46 -81.17 49.59
CA GLY A 12 -1.00 -81.32 49.57
C GLY A 12 -0.34 -80.57 48.40
N SER A 13 -0.94 -80.65 47.20
CA SER A 13 -0.43 -79.95 46.01
C SER A 13 -0.60 -78.42 46.09
N ALA A 14 -1.71 -77.93 46.67
CA ALA A 14 -1.92 -76.51 46.91
C ALA A 14 -0.95 -75.94 47.97
N LEU A 15 -0.71 -76.68 49.06
CA LEU A 15 0.28 -76.31 50.07
C LEU A 15 1.71 -76.35 49.50
N GLY A 16 2.01 -77.33 48.64
CA GLY A 16 3.28 -77.41 47.91
C GLY A 16 3.50 -76.21 46.99
N ALA A 17 2.47 -75.81 46.22
CA ALA A 17 2.53 -74.65 45.35
C ALA A 17 2.73 -73.34 46.15
N LEU A 18 2.02 -73.18 47.26
CA LEU A 18 2.20 -72.03 48.18
C LEU A 18 3.61 -72.00 48.79
N GLY A 19 4.15 -73.16 49.16
CA GLY A 19 5.52 -73.29 49.64
C GLY A 19 6.56 -72.88 48.60
N ILE A 20 6.38 -73.28 47.34
CA ILE A 20 7.27 -72.92 46.22
C ILE A 20 7.20 -71.43 45.91
N ILE A 21 6.00 -70.83 45.93
CA ILE A 21 5.83 -69.37 45.72
C ILE A 21 6.52 -68.58 46.83
N ARG A 22 6.33 -68.99 48.09
CA ARG A 22 6.98 -68.34 49.23
C ARG A 22 8.50 -68.48 49.15
N TRP A 23 9.01 -69.67 48.84
CA TRP A 23 10.44 -69.91 48.67
C TRP A 23 11.05 -69.12 47.49
N ALA A 24 10.35 -69.03 46.36
CA ALA A 24 10.77 -68.23 45.21
C ALA A 24 10.81 -66.72 45.55
N SER A 25 9.85 -66.23 46.33
CA SER A 25 9.78 -64.84 46.79
C SER A 25 10.81 -64.48 47.86
N SER A 26 11.30 -65.47 48.62
CA SER A 26 12.35 -65.30 49.64
C SER A 26 13.77 -65.45 49.07
N ARG A 27 13.94 -65.64 47.76
CA ARG A 27 15.27 -65.69 47.14
C ARG A 27 15.92 -64.31 47.16
N PRO A 28 17.16 -64.17 47.66
CA PRO A 28 17.88 -62.89 47.67
C PRO A 28 18.08 -62.31 46.25
N SER A 29 18.06 -63.15 45.21
CA SER A 29 18.11 -62.72 43.81
C SER A 29 16.83 -62.05 43.30
N PHE A 30 15.66 -62.32 43.88
CA PHE A 30 14.40 -61.64 43.54
C PHE A 30 14.30 -60.29 44.26
N GLN A 31 14.66 -60.24 45.54
CA GLN A 31 14.73 -58.99 46.31
C GLN A 31 15.81 -58.05 45.74
N GLY A 32 16.98 -58.56 45.37
CA GLY A 32 18.04 -57.76 44.73
C GLY A 32 17.62 -57.16 43.38
N LYS A 33 16.84 -57.90 42.57
CA LYS A 33 16.27 -57.40 41.30
C LYS A 33 15.20 -56.34 41.52
N LEU A 34 14.32 -56.53 42.51
CA LEU A 34 13.31 -55.55 42.87
C LEU A 34 13.95 -54.27 43.42
N GLN A 35 15.01 -54.40 44.22
CA GLN A 35 15.73 -53.26 44.79
C GLN A 35 16.53 -52.50 43.72
N THR A 36 17.16 -53.20 42.77
CA THR A 36 17.78 -52.54 41.61
C THR A 36 16.77 -51.85 40.71
N GLN A 37 15.56 -52.40 40.55
CA GLN A 37 14.47 -51.72 39.82
C GLN A 37 13.99 -50.48 40.56
N ILE A 38 13.81 -50.56 41.88
CA ILE A 38 13.42 -49.42 42.74
C ILE A 38 14.49 -48.33 42.68
N ASP A 39 15.77 -48.67 42.83
CA ASP A 39 16.89 -47.73 42.76
C ASP A 39 17.03 -47.12 41.36
N ALA A 40 16.77 -47.89 40.30
CA ALA A 40 16.72 -47.38 38.93
C ALA A 40 15.58 -46.38 38.74
N THR A 41 14.36 -46.70 39.22
CA THR A 41 13.23 -45.76 39.16
C THR A 41 13.45 -44.51 40.02
N LEU A 42 14.08 -44.63 41.19
CA LEU A 42 14.42 -43.48 42.03
C LEU A 42 15.49 -42.61 41.37
N LYS A 43 16.49 -43.22 40.72
CA LYS A 43 17.52 -42.48 39.99
C LYS A 43 16.94 -41.76 38.77
N GLU A 44 16.02 -42.40 38.06
CA GLU A 44 15.30 -41.80 36.93
C GLU A 44 14.40 -40.65 37.40
N ALA A 45 13.67 -40.82 38.51
CA ALA A 45 12.84 -39.78 39.11
C ALA A 45 13.68 -38.57 39.58
N HIS A 46 14.84 -38.80 40.22
CA HIS A 46 15.75 -37.72 40.59
C HIS A 46 16.29 -36.97 39.37
N LYS A 47 16.65 -37.68 38.31
CA LYS A 47 17.12 -37.07 37.06
C LYS A 47 16.03 -36.22 36.41
N GLN A 48 14.79 -36.71 36.38
CA GLN A 48 13.64 -35.94 35.88
C GLN A 48 13.39 -34.68 36.73
N VAL A 49 13.49 -34.77 38.06
CA VAL A 49 13.35 -33.61 38.94
C VAL A 49 14.46 -32.58 38.69
N GLU A 50 15.71 -33.01 38.50
CA GLU A 50 16.82 -32.10 38.15
C GLU A 50 16.63 -31.45 36.78
N GLU A 51 16.21 -32.20 35.76
CA GLU A 51 15.91 -31.68 34.43
C GLU A 51 14.78 -30.65 34.48
N ILE A 52 13.68 -30.95 35.19
CA ILE A 52 12.57 -30.02 35.41
C ILE A 52 13.07 -28.77 36.15
N HIS A 53 13.87 -28.91 37.21
CA HIS A 53 14.40 -27.76 37.96
C HIS A 53 15.27 -26.85 37.09
N LYS A 54 16.08 -27.45 36.21
CA LYS A 54 16.93 -26.74 35.26
C LYS A 54 16.09 -25.99 34.22
N GLU A 55 15.11 -26.66 33.60
CA GLU A 55 14.19 -26.04 32.65
C GLU A 55 13.39 -24.88 33.28
N PHE A 56 12.90 -25.05 34.52
CA PHE A 56 12.23 -23.98 35.26
C PHE A 56 13.17 -22.81 35.57
N SER A 57 14.42 -23.07 35.94
CA SER A 57 15.41 -22.02 36.20
C SER A 57 15.74 -21.24 34.92
N GLU A 58 15.98 -21.92 33.81
CA GLU A 58 16.24 -21.30 32.51
C GLU A 58 15.03 -20.48 32.03
N LYS A 59 13.82 -21.01 32.19
CA LYS A 59 12.60 -20.30 31.84
C LYS A 59 12.38 -19.07 32.72
N ARG A 60 12.63 -19.17 34.03
CA ARG A 60 12.55 -18.02 34.94
C ARG A 60 13.56 -16.93 34.56
N GLU A 61 14.79 -17.30 34.23
CA GLU A 61 15.80 -16.34 33.79
C GLU A 61 15.43 -15.68 32.46
N SER A 62 14.82 -16.42 31.53
CA SER A 62 14.32 -15.87 30.27
C SER A 62 13.20 -14.85 30.49
N VAL A 63 12.24 -15.14 31.37
CA VAL A 63 11.13 -14.22 31.71
C VAL A 63 11.67 -12.94 32.37
N ILE A 64 12.64 -13.06 33.28
CA ILE A 64 13.26 -11.88 33.92
C ILE A 64 13.98 -11.02 32.87
N LYS A 65 14.70 -11.63 31.91
CA LYS A 65 15.34 -10.89 30.82
C LYS A 65 14.33 -10.20 29.90
N GLU A 66 13.23 -10.86 29.59
CA GLU A 66 12.13 -10.27 28.81
C GLU A 66 11.50 -9.07 29.54
N GLU A 67 11.21 -9.20 30.85
CA GLU A 67 10.70 -8.10 31.67
C GLU A 67 11.70 -6.93 31.79
N GLU A 68 12.99 -7.21 31.89
CA GLU A 68 14.04 -6.17 31.91
C GLU A 68 14.15 -5.44 30.56
N GLU A 69 14.05 -6.16 29.44
CA GLU A 69 14.00 -5.56 28.11
C GLU A 69 12.73 -4.73 27.91
N GLU A 70 11.58 -5.23 28.33
CA GLU A 70 10.31 -4.52 28.25
C GLU A 70 10.35 -3.24 29.08
N ASN A 71 10.85 -3.30 30.32
CA ASN A 71 11.03 -2.12 31.16
C ASN A 71 12.00 -1.10 30.56
N LYS A 72 13.09 -1.55 29.92
CA LYS A 72 14.00 -0.64 29.18
C LYS A 72 13.29 0.03 28.01
N ARG A 73 12.48 -0.72 27.25
CA ARG A 73 11.68 -0.17 26.14
C ARG A 73 10.65 0.84 26.65
N LEU A 74 9.98 0.54 27.77
CA LEU A 74 9.00 1.41 28.39
C LEU A 74 9.64 2.73 28.87
N LYS A 75 10.80 2.66 29.54
CA LYS A 75 11.58 3.85 29.94
C LYS A 75 11.98 4.70 28.74
N ALA A 76 12.53 4.08 27.69
CA ALA A 76 12.90 4.80 26.47
C ALA A 76 11.68 5.44 25.77
N HIS A 77 10.50 4.83 25.88
CA HIS A 77 9.26 5.41 25.38
C HIS A 77 8.79 6.61 26.22
N LEU A 78 8.87 6.51 27.55
CA LEU A 78 8.57 7.60 28.47
C LEU A 78 9.49 8.81 28.28
N ASP A 79 10.79 8.58 28.13
CA ASP A 79 11.77 9.64 27.88
C ASP A 79 11.45 10.42 26.58
N ARG A 80 11.04 9.70 25.52
CA ARG A 80 10.60 10.33 24.27
C ARG A 80 9.30 11.13 24.44
N LEU A 81 8.34 10.60 25.21
CA LEU A 81 7.10 11.33 25.50
C LEU A 81 7.40 12.61 26.28
N GLU A 82 8.36 12.58 27.21
CA GLU A 82 8.79 13.75 27.98
C GLU A 82 9.48 14.80 27.09
N GLU A 83 10.34 14.37 26.15
CA GLU A 83 10.93 15.28 25.16
C GLU A 83 9.86 15.94 24.27
N VAL A 84 8.88 15.17 23.80
CA VAL A 84 7.77 15.70 23.00
C VAL A 84 6.92 16.68 23.81
N LEU A 85 6.67 16.39 25.09
CA LEU A 85 5.95 17.29 25.99
C LEU A 85 6.70 18.62 26.18
N LYS A 86 8.01 18.57 26.45
CA LYS A 86 8.84 19.78 26.59
C LYS A 86 8.85 20.62 25.31
N LEU A 87 8.88 19.99 24.14
CA LEU A 87 8.77 20.69 22.86
C LEU A 87 7.40 21.35 22.67
N LYS A 88 6.31 20.67 23.08
CA LYS A 88 4.95 21.24 23.05
C LYS A 88 4.79 22.41 24.02
N GLU A 89 5.32 22.30 25.24
CA GLU A 89 5.30 23.39 26.22
C GLU A 89 6.02 24.63 25.69
N LYS A 90 7.24 24.46 25.16
CA LYS A 90 7.99 25.56 24.54
C LYS A 90 7.23 26.20 23.37
N HIS A 91 6.55 25.41 22.55
CA HIS A 91 5.77 25.94 21.43
C HIS A 91 4.51 26.67 21.91
N LEU A 92 3.88 26.20 22.99
CA LEU A 92 2.75 26.88 23.64
C LEU A 92 3.17 28.22 24.24
N GLU A 93 4.31 28.28 24.93
CA GLU A 93 4.88 29.53 25.48
C GLU A 93 5.14 30.55 24.37
N GLN A 94 5.79 30.14 23.28
CA GLN A 94 6.02 31.03 22.12
C GLN A 94 4.71 31.53 21.49
N ARG A 95 3.68 30.68 21.42
CA ARG A 95 2.35 31.09 20.96
C ARG A 95 1.72 32.11 21.91
N LEU A 96 1.89 31.93 23.21
CA LEU A 96 1.33 32.80 24.22
C LEU A 96 1.98 34.20 24.19
N GLU A 97 3.31 34.26 24.05
CA GLU A 97 4.05 35.51 23.83
C GLU A 97 3.58 36.24 22.58
N LYS A 98 3.47 35.55 21.44
CA LYS A 98 2.95 36.14 20.20
C LYS A 98 1.52 36.66 20.35
N ASN A 99 0.67 35.95 21.08
CA ASN A 99 -0.71 36.40 21.32
C ASN A 99 -0.75 37.66 22.18
N GLN A 100 0.14 37.78 23.16
CA GLN A 100 0.26 39.00 23.97
C GLN A 100 0.79 40.18 23.16
N GLU A 101 1.79 39.95 22.29
CA GLU A 101 2.27 40.96 21.34
C GLU A 101 1.16 41.41 20.39
N PHE A 102 0.39 40.47 19.85
CA PHE A 102 -0.74 40.77 18.99
C PHE A 102 -1.83 41.56 19.71
N GLN A 103 -2.16 41.20 20.97
CA GLN A 103 -3.10 41.98 21.78
C GLN A 103 -2.64 43.42 22.03
N LYS A 104 -1.34 43.62 22.29
CA LYS A 104 -0.76 44.96 22.44
C LYS A 104 -0.87 45.75 21.13
N ALA A 105 -0.50 45.15 20.00
CA ALA A 105 -0.61 45.78 18.69
C ALA A 105 -2.07 46.16 18.36
N VAL A 106 -3.03 45.28 18.69
CA VAL A 106 -4.46 45.58 18.51
C VAL A 106 -4.89 46.77 19.37
N GLN A 107 -4.46 46.84 20.64
CA GLN A 107 -4.75 47.97 21.52
C GLN A 107 -4.14 49.27 20.99
N GLU A 108 -2.89 49.25 20.53
CA GLU A 108 -2.21 50.41 19.92
C GLU A 108 -3.00 50.92 18.71
N VAL A 109 -3.36 50.04 17.79
CA VAL A 109 -4.19 50.39 16.61
C VAL A 109 -5.56 50.94 17.05
N GLN A 110 -6.17 50.39 18.10
CA GLN A 110 -7.44 50.91 18.63
C GLN A 110 -7.29 52.33 19.18
N THR A 111 -6.21 52.61 19.91
CA THR A 111 -5.92 53.96 20.42
C THR A 111 -5.60 54.95 19.30
N GLU A 112 -4.85 54.53 18.29
CA GLU A 112 -4.53 55.35 17.12
C GLU A 112 -5.79 55.63 16.29
N MET A 113 -6.65 54.64 16.10
CA MET A 113 -7.96 54.84 15.47
C MET A 113 -8.84 55.82 16.24
N GLN A 114 -8.81 55.77 17.58
CA GLN A 114 -9.54 56.73 18.40
C GLN A 114 -8.96 58.15 18.28
N SER A 115 -7.64 58.31 18.22
CA SER A 115 -7.01 59.63 18.03
C SER A 115 -7.32 60.18 16.63
N MET A 116 -7.18 59.38 15.57
CA MET A 116 -7.54 59.77 14.21
C MET A 116 -9.02 60.15 14.10
N ARG A 117 -9.92 59.43 14.80
CA ARG A 117 -11.34 59.80 14.83
C ARG A 117 -11.56 61.18 15.43
N LYS A 118 -10.80 61.50 16.49
CA LYS A 118 -10.88 62.77 17.20
C LYS A 118 -10.33 63.90 16.34
N GLU A 119 -9.15 63.70 15.74
CA GLU A 119 -8.52 64.63 14.79
C GLU A 119 -9.39 64.88 13.55
N MET A 120 -10.06 63.85 13.04
CA MET A 120 -10.97 63.97 11.90
C MET A 120 -12.19 64.84 12.26
N GLU A 121 -12.69 64.71 13.48
CA GLU A 121 -13.85 65.48 13.93
C GLU A 121 -13.48 66.93 14.28
N GLU A 122 -12.28 67.15 14.83
CA GLU A 122 -11.68 68.48 14.99
C GLU A 122 -11.41 69.14 13.63
N SER A 123 -10.81 68.40 12.67
CA SER A 123 -10.57 68.89 11.31
C SER A 123 -11.85 69.21 10.56
N LYS A 124 -12.93 68.44 10.76
CA LYS A 124 -14.26 68.76 10.21
C LYS A 124 -14.78 70.09 10.73
N LEU A 125 -14.65 70.33 12.03
CA LEU A 125 -15.07 71.58 12.65
C LEU A 125 -14.24 72.76 12.11
N GLU A 126 -12.93 72.57 11.97
CA GLU A 126 -12.01 73.59 11.46
C GLU A 126 -12.25 73.88 9.97
N ILE A 127 -12.50 72.85 9.15
CA ILE A 127 -12.89 72.99 7.74
C ILE A 127 -14.22 73.73 7.61
N ILE A 128 -15.21 73.40 8.45
CA ILE A 128 -16.50 74.11 8.48
C ILE A 128 -16.29 75.59 8.84
N GLU A 129 -15.41 75.89 9.80
CA GLU A 129 -15.12 77.25 10.25
C GLU A 129 -14.33 78.08 9.21
N VAL A 130 -13.34 77.47 8.57
CA VAL A 130 -12.54 78.08 7.49
C VAL A 130 -13.40 78.30 6.25
N MET A 131 -14.29 77.38 5.90
CA MET A 131 -15.19 77.52 4.75
C MET A 131 -16.31 78.54 4.98
N LEU A 132 -16.86 78.64 6.20
CA LEU A 132 -17.78 79.71 6.60
C LEU A 132 -17.16 81.11 6.44
N LYS A 133 -15.83 81.21 6.58
CA LYS A 133 -15.07 82.46 6.39
C LYS A 133 -14.69 82.76 4.94
N LYS A 134 -14.72 81.80 3.99
CA LYS A 134 -13.99 81.99 2.73
C LYS A 134 -14.75 81.87 1.39
N VAL A 135 -15.92 81.25 1.26
CA VAL A 135 -16.52 81.12 -0.10
C VAL A 135 -18.05 81.11 -0.06
N GLY A 136 -18.68 81.94 -0.90
CA GLY A 136 -20.12 81.92 -1.20
C GLY A 136 -20.57 80.70 -2.01
N LYS A 137 -20.30 79.49 -1.51
CA LYS A 137 -20.90 78.22 -1.97
C LYS A 137 -21.87 77.71 -0.89
N THR A 138 -22.91 76.99 -1.30
CA THR A 138 -23.92 76.44 -0.37
C THR A 138 -23.35 75.23 0.39
N LYS A 139 -23.76 75.09 1.66
CA LYS A 139 -23.25 74.09 2.61
C LYS A 139 -23.37 72.65 2.11
N GLU A 140 -24.35 72.35 1.26
CA GLU A 140 -24.62 71.02 0.70
C GLU A 140 -23.66 70.61 -0.44
N GLU A 141 -23.27 71.53 -1.32
CA GLU A 141 -22.40 71.21 -2.46
C GLU A 141 -21.01 70.76 -2.02
N VAL A 142 -20.45 71.46 -1.03
CA VAL A 142 -19.15 71.14 -0.43
C VAL A 142 -19.21 69.81 0.33
N LEU A 143 -20.29 69.56 1.08
CA LEU A 143 -20.47 68.33 1.83
C LEU A 143 -20.55 67.11 0.91
N ASN A 144 -21.22 67.24 -0.23
CA ASN A 144 -21.33 66.17 -1.22
C ASN A 144 -19.98 65.90 -1.92
N GLU A 145 -19.24 66.93 -2.30
CA GLU A 145 -17.95 66.79 -2.97
C GLU A 145 -16.87 66.17 -2.06
N LEU A 146 -16.81 66.61 -0.79
CA LEU A 146 -15.90 66.06 0.22
C LEU A 146 -16.28 64.62 0.59
N SER A 147 -17.58 64.33 0.71
CA SER A 147 -18.06 62.98 1.00
C SER A 147 -17.75 62.01 -0.13
N ALA A 148 -17.88 62.43 -1.39
CA ALA A 148 -17.56 61.61 -2.55
C ALA A 148 -16.05 61.30 -2.64
N GLN A 149 -15.19 62.29 -2.41
CA GLN A 149 -13.73 62.08 -2.39
C GLN A 149 -13.30 61.15 -1.25
N CYS A 150 -13.84 61.37 -0.04
CA CYS A 150 -13.54 60.53 1.11
C CYS A 150 -14.02 59.08 0.90
N TYR A 151 -15.20 58.90 0.29
CA TYR A 151 -15.74 57.58 -0.04
C TYR A 151 -14.85 56.83 -1.05
N HIS A 152 -14.39 57.50 -2.11
CA HIS A 152 -13.47 56.91 -3.08
C HIS A 152 -12.11 56.53 -2.46
N GLU A 153 -11.56 57.37 -1.58
CA GLU A 153 -10.29 57.08 -0.93
C GLU A 153 -10.40 55.91 0.06
N VAL A 154 -11.50 55.83 0.82
CA VAL A 154 -11.77 54.71 1.74
C VAL A 154 -11.95 53.40 0.98
N ILE A 155 -12.66 53.39 -0.15
CA ILE A 155 -12.79 52.19 -0.99
C ILE A 155 -11.42 51.74 -1.52
N ASN A 156 -10.63 52.66 -2.07
CA ASN A 156 -9.31 52.31 -2.61
C ASN A 156 -8.35 51.80 -1.52
N ARG A 157 -8.37 52.39 -0.31
CA ARG A 157 -7.60 51.89 0.83
C ARG A 157 -8.08 50.53 1.30
N LYS A 158 -9.41 50.32 1.37
CA LYS A 158 -10.00 49.02 1.72
C LYS A 158 -9.60 47.93 0.72
N GLU A 159 -9.67 48.21 -0.58
CA GLU A 159 -9.27 47.25 -1.62
C GLU A 159 -7.78 46.89 -1.52
N LYS A 160 -6.90 47.88 -1.33
CA LYS A 160 -5.46 47.62 -1.13
C LYS A 160 -5.20 46.81 0.14
N PHE A 161 -5.86 47.15 1.24
CA PHE A 161 -5.74 46.43 2.51
C PHE A 161 -6.23 44.98 2.39
N VAL A 162 -7.38 44.75 1.75
CA VAL A 162 -7.91 43.41 1.51
C VAL A 162 -6.97 42.60 0.62
N LYS A 163 -6.48 43.16 -0.50
CA LYS A 163 -5.52 42.47 -1.36
C LYS A 163 -4.25 42.08 -0.63
N GLN A 164 -3.70 42.99 0.18
CA GLN A 164 -2.52 42.72 0.98
C GLN A 164 -2.78 41.60 2.00
N ARG A 165 -3.88 41.67 2.74
CA ARG A 165 -4.22 40.65 3.74
C ARG A 165 -4.50 39.29 3.13
N VAL A 166 -5.16 39.24 1.97
CA VAL A 166 -5.36 37.98 1.22
C VAL A 166 -4.01 37.39 0.81
N GLY A 167 -3.08 38.21 0.30
CA GLY A 167 -1.73 37.74 -0.04
C GLY A 167 -0.94 37.22 1.16
N GLU A 168 -1.01 37.91 2.31
CA GLU A 168 -0.38 37.46 3.56
C GLU A 168 -0.96 36.12 4.03
N VAL A 169 -2.30 35.98 4.00
CA VAL A 169 -2.99 34.74 4.36
C VAL A 169 -2.64 33.59 3.40
N GLU A 170 -2.53 33.85 2.10
CA GLU A 170 -2.10 32.86 1.11
C GLU A 170 -0.67 32.37 1.37
N GLU A 171 0.26 33.29 1.65
CA GLU A 171 1.65 32.94 1.95
C GLU A 171 1.76 32.13 3.25
N GLU A 172 1.07 32.56 4.31
CA GLU A 172 1.06 31.86 5.59
C GLU A 172 0.38 30.47 5.49
N SER A 173 -0.72 30.39 4.74
CA SER A 173 -1.40 29.10 4.48
C SER A 173 -0.51 28.12 3.74
N GLN A 174 0.27 28.58 2.76
CA GLN A 174 1.25 27.72 2.07
C GLN A 174 2.35 27.22 3.01
N LYS A 175 2.84 28.08 3.92
CA LYS A 175 3.84 27.69 4.94
C LYS A 175 3.27 26.65 5.90
N MET A 176 2.05 26.87 6.40
CA MET A 176 1.36 25.93 7.28
C MET A 176 1.10 24.59 6.58
N ALA A 177 0.59 24.61 5.34
CA ALA A 177 0.36 23.38 4.58
C ALA A 177 1.65 22.57 4.39
N LYS A 178 2.75 23.21 4.02
CA LYS A 178 4.06 22.54 3.91
C LYS A 178 4.50 21.95 5.25
N ALA A 179 4.34 22.67 6.35
CA ALA A 179 4.68 22.18 7.69
C ALA A 179 3.84 20.96 8.09
N THR A 180 2.53 20.99 7.83
CA THR A 180 1.62 19.87 8.06
C THR A 180 2.04 18.64 7.25
N LEU A 181 2.32 18.79 5.95
CA LEU A 181 2.77 17.68 5.11
C LEU A 181 4.10 17.08 5.60
N VAL A 182 5.06 17.91 6.02
CA VAL A 182 6.33 17.44 6.60
C VAL A 182 6.09 16.65 7.89
N SER A 183 5.23 17.15 8.79
CA SER A 183 4.85 16.48 10.03
C SER A 183 4.22 15.10 9.77
N VAL A 184 3.30 15.02 8.80
CA VAL A 184 2.63 13.78 8.39
C VAL A 184 3.65 12.78 7.82
N LEU A 185 4.53 13.24 6.92
CA LEU A 185 5.56 12.40 6.30
C LEU A 185 6.58 11.86 7.30
N GLN A 186 7.00 12.67 8.27
CA GLN A 186 7.96 12.27 9.31
C GLN A 186 7.40 11.19 10.25
N ARG A 187 6.08 11.19 10.48
CA ARG A 187 5.42 10.22 11.36
C ARG A 187 5.21 8.85 10.71
N TYR A 188 5.30 8.76 9.38
CA TYR A 188 5.08 7.50 8.64
C TYR A 188 6.39 6.89 8.16
N THR A 189 6.79 5.78 8.80
CA THR A 189 8.12 5.15 8.67
C THR A 189 8.13 3.87 7.84
N ASP A 190 7.01 3.44 7.25
CA ASP A 190 6.94 2.17 6.51
C ASP A 190 7.71 2.25 5.17
N PRO A 191 8.56 1.25 4.84
CA PRO A 191 9.33 1.22 3.60
C PRO A 191 8.41 1.08 2.38
N SER A 192 8.89 1.54 1.21
CA SER A 192 8.11 1.70 -0.04
C SER A 192 7.10 0.58 -0.29
N SER A 193 5.87 0.96 -0.65
CA SER A 193 4.73 0.09 -0.96
C SER A 193 4.88 -0.76 -2.24
N VAL A 194 6.03 -0.65 -2.93
CA VAL A 194 6.37 -1.44 -4.12
C VAL A 194 6.57 -2.89 -3.74
N ASP A 195 5.73 -3.76 -4.29
CA ASP A 195 5.91 -5.19 -4.13
C ASP A 195 6.66 -5.75 -5.33
N ARG A 196 7.76 -6.48 -5.09
CA ARG A 196 8.40 -7.25 -6.16
C ARG A 196 7.57 -8.51 -6.35
N THR A 197 6.59 -8.46 -7.24
CA THR A 197 5.81 -9.65 -7.60
C THR A 197 6.74 -10.66 -8.26
N ASN A 198 7.24 -11.62 -7.48
CA ASN A 198 8.02 -12.73 -7.99
C ASN A 198 7.07 -13.74 -8.66
N ASN A 199 7.06 -13.73 -9.99
CA ASN A 199 6.29 -14.67 -10.83
C ASN A 199 6.95 -16.06 -10.93
N LEU A 200 8.07 -16.25 -10.23
CA LEU A 200 8.88 -17.46 -10.30
C LEU A 200 8.51 -18.41 -9.16
N ILE A 201 8.25 -19.65 -9.52
CA ILE A 201 8.12 -20.77 -8.59
C ILE A 201 9.35 -21.64 -8.72
N GLU A 202 10.02 -21.87 -7.60
CA GLU A 202 11.13 -22.79 -7.51
C GLU A 202 10.63 -24.23 -7.38
N VAL A 203 11.02 -25.06 -8.34
CA VAL A 203 10.75 -26.48 -8.36
C VAL A 203 11.95 -27.23 -7.81
N ARG A 204 11.77 -27.92 -6.69
CA ARG A 204 12.86 -28.59 -5.95
C ARG A 204 13.45 -29.79 -6.72
N GLN A 205 12.66 -30.45 -7.55
CA GLN A 205 13.06 -31.66 -8.27
C GLN A 205 12.62 -31.60 -9.74
N GLU A 206 13.52 -31.85 -10.69
CA GLU A 206 13.17 -31.83 -12.13
C GLU A 206 12.10 -32.88 -12.47
N ARG A 207 12.09 -34.01 -11.75
CA ARG A 207 11.05 -35.04 -11.84
C ARG A 207 9.65 -34.47 -11.60
N PHE A 208 9.51 -33.49 -10.71
CA PHE A 208 8.22 -32.85 -10.44
C PHE A 208 7.72 -32.06 -11.64
N LYS A 209 8.59 -31.38 -12.41
CA LYS A 209 8.17 -30.69 -13.65
C LYS A 209 7.55 -31.68 -14.63
N ALA A 210 8.21 -32.82 -14.85
CA ALA A 210 7.69 -33.87 -15.75
C ALA A 210 6.35 -34.45 -15.28
N MET A 211 6.19 -34.66 -13.96
CA MET A 211 4.94 -35.13 -13.38
C MET A 211 3.82 -34.09 -13.48
N LEU A 212 4.15 -32.80 -13.35
CA LEU A 212 3.21 -31.69 -13.42
C LEU A 212 2.70 -31.49 -14.85
N VAL A 213 3.55 -31.69 -15.86
CA VAL A 213 3.12 -31.73 -17.27
C VAL A 213 2.20 -32.93 -17.50
N GLY A 214 2.58 -34.12 -17.02
CA GLY A 214 1.80 -35.34 -17.21
C GLY A 214 1.86 -35.88 -18.65
N ASN A 215 1.18 -37.00 -18.90
CA ASN A 215 1.18 -37.63 -20.23
C ASN A 215 0.40 -36.73 -21.21
N ARG A 216 1.03 -36.31 -22.30
CA ARG A 216 0.44 -35.39 -23.30
C ARG A 216 -0.04 -34.05 -22.73
N ALA A 217 0.62 -33.54 -21.69
CA ALA A 217 0.26 -32.27 -21.04
C ALA A 217 -1.12 -32.26 -20.34
N GLU A 218 -1.72 -33.43 -20.07
CA GLU A 218 -3.05 -33.54 -19.45
C GLU A 218 -3.14 -32.87 -18.07
N ASN A 219 -2.13 -33.05 -17.22
CA ASN A 219 -2.13 -32.52 -15.86
C ASN A 219 -1.98 -31.00 -15.84
N ILE A 220 -1.11 -30.46 -16.71
CA ILE A 220 -0.91 -29.01 -16.78
C ILE A 220 -2.12 -28.33 -17.39
N GLN A 221 -2.67 -28.89 -18.47
CA GLN A 221 -3.87 -28.36 -19.10
C GLN A 221 -5.06 -28.36 -18.12
N HIS A 222 -5.25 -29.43 -17.34
CA HIS A 222 -6.28 -29.47 -16.30
C HIS A 222 -6.07 -28.37 -15.25
N LEU A 223 -4.83 -28.14 -14.80
CA LEU A 223 -4.52 -27.06 -13.86
C LEU A 223 -4.78 -25.67 -14.46
N GLU A 224 -4.42 -25.44 -15.72
CA GLU A 224 -4.66 -24.19 -16.44
C GLU A 224 -6.15 -23.94 -16.65
N GLU A 225 -6.93 -24.99 -16.99
CA GLU A 225 -8.39 -24.92 -17.16
C GLU A 225 -9.11 -24.58 -15.85
N ILE A 226 -8.79 -25.25 -14.74
CA ILE A 226 -9.47 -24.96 -13.46
C ILE A 226 -9.09 -23.60 -12.86
N SER A 227 -7.87 -23.12 -13.14
CA SER A 227 -7.35 -21.89 -12.53
C SER A 227 -7.46 -20.66 -13.42
N GLY A 228 -7.62 -20.87 -14.74
CA GLY A 228 -7.63 -19.82 -15.75
C GLY A 228 -6.32 -19.05 -15.83
N VAL A 229 -5.18 -19.69 -15.56
CA VAL A 229 -3.83 -19.10 -15.71
C VAL A 229 -3.00 -19.88 -16.72
N ASP A 230 -2.03 -19.20 -17.35
CA ASP A 230 -1.06 -19.85 -18.23
C ASP A 230 0.23 -20.14 -17.46
N ILE A 231 0.77 -21.35 -17.63
CA ILE A 231 1.98 -21.80 -16.95
C ILE A 231 3.09 -22.02 -17.97
N ILE A 232 4.13 -21.21 -17.87
CA ILE A 232 5.28 -21.22 -18.77
C ILE A 232 6.43 -21.97 -18.10
N PHE A 233 6.90 -23.04 -18.76
CA PHE A 233 8.11 -23.74 -18.36
C PHE A 233 9.32 -23.03 -18.98
N ASN A 234 10.21 -22.51 -18.15
CA ASN A 234 11.43 -21.88 -18.61
C ASN A 234 12.50 -22.93 -18.94
N ASP A 235 13.38 -22.59 -19.89
CA ASP A 235 14.59 -23.37 -20.20
C ASP A 235 15.58 -23.44 -19.02
N ALA A 236 15.40 -22.57 -18.02
CA ALA A 236 16.18 -22.61 -16.79
C ALA A 236 15.81 -23.85 -15.94
N PRO A 237 16.80 -24.61 -15.45
CA PRO A 237 16.55 -25.73 -14.54
C PRO A 237 15.87 -25.20 -13.27
N LYS A 238 14.86 -25.93 -12.76
CA LYS A 238 14.19 -25.67 -11.48
C LYS A 238 13.26 -24.45 -11.35
N THR A 239 12.84 -23.76 -12.42
CA THR A 239 11.81 -22.71 -12.31
C THR A 239 10.62 -22.90 -13.23
N ILE A 240 9.45 -22.43 -12.78
CA ILE A 240 8.21 -22.31 -13.54
C ILE A 240 7.72 -20.86 -13.39
N THR A 241 7.22 -20.27 -14.47
CA THR A 241 6.63 -18.93 -14.47
C THR A 241 5.12 -19.02 -14.64
N ILE A 242 4.37 -18.31 -13.80
CA ILE A 242 2.92 -18.16 -13.99
C ILE A 242 2.65 -16.83 -14.71
N ALA A 243 1.96 -16.90 -15.83
CA ALA A 243 1.51 -15.76 -16.61
C ALA A 243 -0.01 -15.58 -16.43
N ASN A 244 -0.43 -14.50 -15.76
CA ASN A 244 -1.85 -14.11 -15.64
C ASN A 244 -1.99 -12.70 -15.06
N GLY A 245 -2.81 -11.78 -15.57
CA GLY A 245 -2.93 -10.43 -14.97
C GLY A 245 -3.33 -10.39 -13.48
N ASN A 246 -4.10 -11.38 -13.02
CA ASN A 246 -4.68 -11.44 -11.69
C ASN A 246 -3.74 -12.14 -10.69
N LEU A 247 -3.22 -11.38 -9.71
CA LEU A 247 -2.26 -11.90 -8.73
C LEU A 247 -2.89 -12.90 -7.74
N LEU A 248 -4.19 -12.81 -7.47
CA LEU A 248 -4.89 -13.75 -6.60
C LEU A 248 -4.93 -15.14 -7.25
N LYS A 249 -5.29 -15.21 -8.54
CA LYS A 249 -5.24 -16.47 -9.32
C LYS A 249 -3.84 -17.05 -9.38
N ARG A 250 -2.81 -16.21 -9.60
CA ARG A 250 -1.40 -16.64 -9.52
C ARG A 250 -1.07 -17.25 -8.16
N GLN A 251 -1.55 -16.66 -7.07
CA GLN A 251 -1.28 -17.14 -5.73
C GLN A 251 -1.96 -18.48 -5.42
N PHE A 252 -3.20 -18.70 -5.88
CA PHE A 252 -3.87 -20.00 -5.76
C PHE A 252 -3.05 -21.10 -6.44
N VAL A 253 -2.61 -20.85 -7.68
CA VAL A 253 -1.82 -21.82 -8.45
C VAL A 253 -0.45 -22.06 -7.81
N LYS A 254 0.21 -21.00 -7.35
CA LYS A 254 1.48 -21.11 -6.60
C LYS A 254 1.34 -21.98 -5.35
N CYS A 255 0.29 -21.75 -4.57
CA CYS A 255 0.02 -22.54 -3.37
C CYS A 255 -0.33 -24.00 -3.72
N ALA A 256 -1.12 -24.22 -4.78
CA ALA A 256 -1.45 -25.57 -5.26
C ALA A 256 -0.20 -26.34 -5.71
N ILE A 257 0.69 -25.72 -6.47
CA ILE A 257 1.96 -26.31 -6.90
C ILE A 257 2.86 -26.64 -5.69
N ASP A 258 2.95 -25.76 -4.70
CA ASP A 258 3.73 -26.02 -3.47
C ASP A 258 3.13 -27.18 -2.65
N LEU A 259 1.80 -27.28 -2.57
CA LEU A 259 1.11 -28.41 -1.93
C LEU A 259 1.38 -29.73 -2.65
N LEU A 260 1.29 -29.75 -3.98
CA LEU A 260 1.60 -30.92 -4.81
C LEU A 260 3.07 -31.34 -4.65
N GLN A 261 3.99 -30.37 -4.66
CA GLN A 261 5.42 -30.61 -4.48
C GLN A 261 5.74 -31.20 -3.11
N LYS A 262 5.12 -30.68 -2.04
CA LYS A 262 5.28 -31.20 -0.66
C LYS A 262 4.69 -32.60 -0.50
N SER A 263 3.61 -32.92 -1.22
CA SER A 263 3.03 -34.26 -1.17
C SER A 263 3.96 -35.32 -1.73
N GLY A 264 4.79 -35.00 -2.73
CA GLY A 264 5.78 -35.92 -3.32
C GLY A 264 5.22 -37.15 -4.05
N GLN A 265 3.89 -37.22 -4.24
CA GLN A 265 3.21 -38.35 -4.87
C GLN A 265 2.85 -38.05 -6.34
N ASN A 266 2.41 -39.08 -7.09
CA ASN A 266 1.96 -38.93 -8.48
C ASN A 266 0.85 -37.88 -8.64
N ILE A 267 0.98 -37.03 -9.66
CA ILE A 267 0.01 -35.97 -9.98
C ILE A 267 -1.05 -36.56 -10.90
N SER A 268 -2.32 -36.34 -10.57
CA SER A 268 -3.50 -36.71 -11.36
C SER A 268 -4.54 -35.59 -11.28
N PRO A 269 -5.50 -35.50 -12.23
CA PRO A 269 -6.53 -34.46 -12.23
C PRO A 269 -7.27 -34.34 -10.89
N ALA A 270 -7.73 -35.47 -10.32
CA ALA A 270 -8.42 -35.46 -9.02
C ALA A 270 -7.56 -34.92 -7.86
N ARG A 271 -6.24 -35.10 -7.92
CA ARG A 271 -5.31 -34.55 -6.91
C ARG A 271 -5.03 -33.07 -7.14
N ILE A 272 -5.00 -32.65 -8.39
CA ILE A 272 -4.90 -31.24 -8.76
C ILE A 272 -6.13 -30.50 -8.21
N ASP A 273 -7.34 -31.04 -8.39
CA ASP A 273 -8.58 -30.47 -7.85
C ASP A 273 -8.53 -30.34 -6.33
N ALA A 274 -8.14 -31.42 -5.64
CA ALA A 274 -8.03 -31.42 -4.18
C ALA A 274 -6.95 -30.44 -3.67
N ALA A 275 -5.81 -30.35 -4.37
CA ALA A 275 -4.74 -29.41 -4.02
C ALA A 275 -5.16 -27.96 -4.29
N PHE A 276 -5.90 -27.70 -5.36
CA PHE A 276 -6.40 -26.37 -5.71
C PHE A 276 -7.46 -25.90 -4.72
N ALA A 277 -8.43 -26.76 -4.36
CA ALA A 277 -9.42 -26.45 -3.32
C ALA A 277 -8.75 -26.12 -1.97
N LYS A 278 -7.75 -26.92 -1.57
CA LYS A 278 -6.98 -26.66 -0.35
C LYS A 278 -6.11 -25.39 -0.45
N ALA A 279 -5.61 -25.07 -1.64
CA ALA A 279 -4.89 -23.82 -1.88
C ALA A 279 -5.81 -22.60 -1.75
N GLN A 280 -7.03 -22.68 -2.28
CA GLN A 280 -8.03 -21.63 -2.11
C GLN A 280 -8.36 -21.40 -0.63
N GLU A 281 -8.60 -22.46 0.15
CA GLU A 281 -8.85 -22.37 1.59
C GLU A 281 -7.69 -21.68 2.32
N LYS A 282 -6.44 -22.09 2.05
CA LYS A 282 -5.25 -21.49 2.67
C LYS A 282 -5.06 -20.03 2.30
N VAL A 283 -5.24 -19.69 1.03
CA VAL A 283 -5.09 -18.29 0.58
C VAL A 283 -6.22 -17.43 1.14
N ASN A 284 -7.45 -17.95 1.26
CA ASN A 284 -8.55 -17.25 1.92
C ASN A 284 -8.25 -16.98 3.41
N GLN A 285 -7.65 -17.93 4.13
CA GLN A 285 -7.19 -17.72 5.50
C GLN A 285 -6.14 -16.60 5.58
N VAL A 286 -5.18 -16.57 4.65
CA VAL A 286 -4.18 -15.48 4.56
C VAL A 286 -4.84 -14.15 4.25
N MET A 287 -5.80 -14.09 3.32
CA MET A 287 -6.57 -12.88 3.02
C MET A 287 -7.28 -12.35 4.27
N ARG A 288 -7.98 -13.22 5.00
CA ARG A 288 -8.66 -12.85 6.25
C ARG A 288 -7.67 -12.32 7.29
N GLN A 289 -6.54 -13.00 7.48
CA GLN A 289 -5.51 -12.54 8.41
C GLN A 289 -4.98 -11.16 8.03
N LYS A 290 -4.66 -10.93 6.75
CA LYS A 290 -4.15 -9.64 6.26
C LYS A 290 -5.20 -8.52 6.38
N ALA A 291 -6.47 -8.83 6.16
CA ALA A 291 -7.56 -7.89 6.37
C ALA A 291 -7.68 -7.47 7.84
N LEU A 292 -7.64 -8.43 8.77
CA LEU A 292 -7.68 -8.15 10.21
C LEU A 292 -6.49 -7.32 10.68
N GLU A 293 -5.29 -7.62 10.18
CA GLU A 293 -4.08 -6.83 10.43
C GLU A 293 -4.25 -5.38 9.94
N ALA A 294 -4.81 -5.17 8.74
CA ALA A 294 -5.06 -3.85 8.17
C ALA A 294 -6.09 -3.05 8.96
N VAL A 295 -7.24 -3.66 9.29
CA VAL A 295 -8.31 -3.07 10.10
C VAL A 295 -7.77 -2.63 11.46
N LYS A 296 -6.96 -3.47 12.12
CA LYS A 296 -6.31 -3.13 13.40
C LYS A 296 -5.35 -1.95 13.27
N LYS A 297 -4.56 -1.87 12.19
CA LYS A 297 -3.64 -0.74 11.96
C LYS A 297 -4.37 0.59 11.78
N VAL A 298 -5.49 0.58 11.09
CA VAL A 298 -6.31 1.77 10.83
C VAL A 298 -7.18 2.13 12.04
N GLY A 299 -7.41 1.20 12.96
CA GLY A 299 -8.24 1.41 14.15
C GLY A 299 -9.73 1.34 13.85
N LEU A 300 -10.12 0.53 12.86
CA LEU A 300 -11.51 0.17 12.58
C LEU A 300 -11.94 -0.96 13.53
N SER A 301 -13.15 -0.85 14.07
CA SER A 301 -13.80 -1.89 14.88
C SER A 301 -15.04 -2.40 14.15
N ASP A 302 -15.47 -3.63 14.46
CA ASP A 302 -16.75 -4.20 14.01
C ASP A 302 -16.97 -4.19 12.48
N VAL A 303 -15.94 -4.53 11.71
CA VAL A 303 -16.00 -4.62 10.25
C VAL A 303 -16.74 -5.89 9.82
N PRO A 304 -17.79 -5.81 8.97
CA PRO A 304 -18.51 -6.98 8.47
C PRO A 304 -17.61 -7.96 7.71
N ASP A 305 -17.91 -9.26 7.79
CA ASP A 305 -17.12 -10.32 7.14
C ASP A 305 -17.02 -10.15 5.62
N GLY A 306 -18.07 -9.62 4.97
CA GLY A 306 -18.05 -9.32 3.53
C GLY A 306 -17.00 -8.26 3.17
N VAL A 307 -16.92 -7.20 3.98
CA VAL A 307 -15.92 -6.12 3.82
C VAL A 307 -14.51 -6.65 4.08
N LEU A 308 -14.33 -7.49 5.10
CA LEU A 308 -13.04 -8.14 5.37
C LEU A 308 -12.54 -8.97 4.18
N ASN A 309 -13.44 -9.64 3.45
CA ASN A 309 -13.06 -10.36 2.23
C ASN A 309 -12.56 -9.42 1.13
N TYR A 310 -13.22 -8.27 0.91
CA TYR A 310 -12.76 -7.28 -0.07
C TYR A 310 -11.41 -6.67 0.31
N ILE A 311 -11.22 -6.30 1.59
CA ILE A 311 -9.95 -5.80 2.10
C ILE A 311 -8.83 -6.84 1.88
N GLY A 312 -9.11 -8.11 2.18
CA GLY A 312 -8.16 -9.20 2.00
C GLY A 312 -7.74 -9.40 0.55
N ARG A 313 -8.67 -9.23 -0.41
CA ARG A 313 -8.39 -9.30 -1.85
C ARG A 313 -7.42 -8.22 -2.31
N LEU A 314 -7.48 -7.01 -1.74
CA LEU A 314 -6.55 -5.92 -2.07
C LEU A 314 -5.08 -6.29 -1.79
N HIS A 315 -4.82 -7.25 -0.89
CA HIS A 315 -3.46 -7.74 -0.65
C HIS A 315 -2.86 -8.41 -1.89
N PHE A 316 -3.70 -9.05 -2.71
CA PHE A 316 -3.33 -9.67 -3.98
C PHE A 316 -3.72 -8.78 -5.17
N ARG A 317 -3.64 -7.45 -5.00
CA ARG A 317 -3.86 -6.47 -6.05
C ARG A 317 -2.71 -5.49 -6.07
N THR A 318 -2.28 -5.11 -7.27
CA THR A 318 -1.31 -4.04 -7.46
C THR A 318 -1.87 -2.96 -8.37
N SER A 319 -1.49 -1.72 -8.10
CA SER A 319 -1.80 -0.55 -8.91
C SER A 319 -0.51 0.22 -9.11
N TYR A 320 -0.10 0.43 -10.36
CA TYR A 320 1.18 1.09 -10.70
C TYR A 320 2.42 0.50 -9.98
N GLY A 321 2.42 -0.81 -9.71
CA GLY A 321 3.52 -1.50 -9.02
C GLY A 321 3.50 -1.42 -7.49
N GLN A 322 2.54 -0.70 -6.90
CA GLN A 322 2.30 -0.68 -5.46
C GLN A 322 1.25 -1.72 -5.06
N ASN A 323 1.40 -2.33 -3.89
CA ASN A 323 0.37 -3.18 -3.31
C ASN A 323 -0.84 -2.34 -2.88
N ALA A 324 -2.04 -2.68 -3.38
CA ALA A 324 -3.25 -1.88 -3.17
C ALA A 324 -3.67 -1.81 -1.69
N LEU A 325 -3.59 -2.92 -0.95
CA LEU A 325 -3.90 -2.92 0.49
C LEU A 325 -2.95 -2.01 1.29
N LYS A 326 -1.64 -2.07 1.00
CA LYS A 326 -0.66 -1.19 1.66
C LYS A 326 -0.94 0.28 1.36
N HIS A 327 -1.26 0.59 0.10
CA HIS A 327 -1.64 1.94 -0.31
C HIS A 327 -2.88 2.43 0.44
N CYS A 328 -3.95 1.63 0.51
CA CYS A 328 -5.15 1.99 1.27
C CYS A 328 -4.87 2.25 2.75
N ILE A 329 -4.04 1.42 3.41
CA ILE A 329 -3.63 1.64 4.81
C ILE A 329 -2.88 2.95 4.95
N GLU A 330 -1.94 3.23 4.06
CA GLU A 330 -1.14 4.46 4.06
C GLU A 330 -2.01 5.70 3.87
N VAL A 331 -2.92 5.69 2.88
CA VAL A 331 -3.86 6.79 2.62
C VAL A 331 -4.77 7.04 3.82
N GLY A 332 -5.32 5.99 4.44
CA GLY A 332 -6.13 6.12 5.66
C GLY A 332 -5.35 6.77 6.81
N LEU A 333 -4.10 6.35 7.04
CA LEU A 333 -3.26 6.92 8.09
C LEU A 333 -2.89 8.38 7.80
N PHE A 334 -2.54 8.72 6.56
CA PHE A 334 -2.28 10.10 6.16
C PHE A 334 -3.50 10.99 6.30
N ALA A 335 -4.67 10.53 5.84
CA ALA A 335 -5.91 11.26 5.94
C ALA A 335 -6.26 11.57 7.41
N GLY A 336 -6.12 10.58 8.30
CA GLY A 336 -6.32 10.79 9.74
C GLY A 336 -5.34 11.80 10.36
N LEU A 337 -4.06 11.74 9.99
CA LEU A 337 -3.04 12.68 10.48
C LEU A 337 -3.28 14.11 9.96
N ILE A 338 -3.61 14.26 8.68
CA ILE A 338 -3.93 15.57 8.09
C ILE A 338 -5.16 16.15 8.77
N ALA A 339 -6.23 15.36 8.95
CA ALA A 339 -7.45 15.78 9.64
C ALA A 339 -7.17 16.29 11.05
N ALA A 340 -6.30 15.60 11.80
CA ALA A 340 -5.91 16.00 13.15
C ALA A 340 -5.18 17.36 13.20
N GLU A 341 -4.33 17.65 12.20
CA GLU A 341 -3.56 18.90 12.17
C GLU A 341 -4.40 20.11 11.70
N ILE A 342 -5.42 19.89 10.87
CA ILE A 342 -6.28 20.98 10.34
C ILE A 342 -7.65 21.10 11.03
N GLY A 343 -7.97 20.21 11.99
CA GLY A 343 -9.20 20.25 12.78
C GLY A 343 -10.44 19.64 12.10
N ALA A 344 -10.26 18.71 11.16
CA ALA A 344 -11.36 17.97 10.52
C ALA A 344 -11.72 16.69 11.30
N ASN A 345 -12.77 15.97 10.89
CA ASN A 345 -13.12 14.70 11.54
C ASN A 345 -12.09 13.61 11.21
N ILE A 346 -11.30 13.23 12.21
CA ILE A 346 -10.20 12.25 12.10
C ILE A 346 -10.72 10.88 11.69
N GLU A 347 -11.84 10.42 12.25
CA GLU A 347 -12.37 9.07 12.00
C GLU A 347 -12.92 8.97 10.58
N VAL A 348 -13.73 9.95 10.16
CA VAL A 348 -14.29 9.98 8.81
C VAL A 348 -13.18 10.03 7.76
N ALA A 349 -12.22 10.94 7.89
CA ALA A 349 -11.11 11.05 6.94
C ALA A 349 -10.26 9.77 6.88
N ARG A 350 -9.95 9.19 8.04
CA ARG A 350 -9.14 7.96 8.14
C ARG A 350 -9.84 6.76 7.52
N PHE A 351 -11.13 6.56 7.81
CA PHE A 351 -11.89 5.41 7.30
C PHE A 351 -12.21 5.58 5.82
N ALA A 352 -12.61 6.78 5.38
CA ALA A 352 -12.81 7.07 3.97
C ALA A 352 -11.51 6.88 3.18
N GLY A 353 -10.38 7.37 3.70
CA GLY A 353 -9.06 7.16 3.09
C GLY A 353 -8.65 5.69 3.04
N PHE A 354 -9.03 4.86 4.01
CA PHE A 354 -8.79 3.42 3.93
C PHE A 354 -9.67 2.71 2.91
N PHE A 355 -10.92 3.16 2.73
CA PHE A 355 -11.88 2.52 1.83
C PHE A 355 -11.89 3.06 0.40
N HIS A 356 -11.24 4.19 0.10
CA HIS A 356 -11.33 4.88 -1.20
C HIS A 356 -11.16 3.94 -2.40
N ASP A 357 -10.24 2.97 -2.30
CA ASP A 357 -9.86 2.05 -3.35
C ASP A 357 -10.40 0.61 -3.17
N ILE A 358 -11.33 0.38 -2.23
CA ILE A 358 -11.83 -0.98 -1.94
C ILE A 358 -12.47 -1.66 -3.16
N GLY A 359 -13.06 -0.88 -4.07
CA GLY A 359 -13.62 -1.38 -5.33
C GLY A 359 -12.60 -2.04 -6.25
N LYS A 360 -11.28 -1.82 -6.07
CA LYS A 360 -10.22 -2.54 -6.81
C LYS A 360 -10.20 -4.04 -6.52
N ALA A 361 -10.90 -4.49 -5.48
CA ALA A 361 -11.10 -5.91 -5.18
C ALA A 361 -12.02 -6.64 -6.18
N LEU A 362 -12.83 -5.90 -6.95
CA LEU A 362 -13.82 -6.42 -7.91
C LEU A 362 -13.70 -5.82 -9.32
N SER A 363 -12.90 -4.77 -9.52
CA SER A 363 -12.90 -4.03 -10.79
C SER A 363 -12.39 -4.80 -12.02
N GLU A 364 -11.64 -5.89 -11.86
CA GLU A 364 -11.27 -6.74 -13.03
C GLU A 364 -12.45 -7.53 -13.59
N GLU A 365 -13.49 -7.73 -12.80
CA GLU A 365 -14.66 -8.56 -13.11
C GLU A 365 -15.89 -7.72 -13.48
N SER A 366 -15.77 -6.38 -13.44
CA SER A 366 -16.85 -5.41 -13.62
C SER A 366 -16.50 -4.35 -14.66
N GLU A 367 -17.51 -3.89 -15.41
CA GLU A 367 -17.37 -2.77 -16.36
C GLU A 367 -17.38 -1.39 -15.66
N LYS A 368 -17.74 -1.34 -14.37
CA LYS A 368 -17.78 -0.10 -13.58
C LYS A 368 -16.37 0.32 -13.12
N GLY A 369 -16.15 1.63 -13.02
CA GLY A 369 -14.97 2.20 -12.34
C GLY A 369 -14.89 1.77 -10.86
N HIS A 370 -13.67 1.65 -10.32
CA HIS A 370 -13.49 1.17 -8.95
C HIS A 370 -14.03 2.13 -7.90
N ASP A 371 -14.10 3.42 -8.21
CA ASP A 371 -14.75 4.47 -7.43
C ASP A 371 -16.25 4.20 -7.24
N PHE A 372 -16.98 3.87 -8.32
CA PHE A 372 -18.39 3.49 -8.24
C PHE A 372 -18.59 2.16 -7.50
N ILE A 373 -17.69 1.20 -7.69
CA ILE A 373 -17.73 -0.07 -6.95
C ILE A 373 -17.47 0.16 -5.47
N THR A 374 -16.54 1.06 -5.10
CA THR A 374 -16.32 1.47 -3.71
C THR A 374 -17.61 2.00 -3.09
N LYS A 375 -18.35 2.87 -3.80
CA LYS A 375 -19.65 3.38 -3.35
C LYS A 375 -20.64 2.24 -3.13
N ASP A 376 -20.85 1.40 -4.14
CA ASP A 376 -21.82 0.28 -4.09
C ASP A 376 -21.52 -0.65 -2.89
N ILE A 377 -20.25 -0.99 -2.65
CA ILE A 377 -19.83 -1.83 -1.52
C ILE A 377 -20.17 -1.14 -0.19
N LEU A 378 -19.79 0.13 -0.02
CA LEU A 378 -20.00 0.79 1.27
C LEU A 378 -21.47 1.04 1.58
N GLU A 379 -22.30 1.28 0.56
CA GLU A 379 -23.77 1.37 0.69
C GLU A 379 -24.39 0.03 1.07
N GLU A 380 -23.97 -1.07 0.44
CA GLU A 380 -24.45 -2.43 0.76
C GLU A 380 -24.21 -2.79 2.24
N PHE A 381 -23.07 -2.39 2.80
CA PHE A 381 -22.73 -2.62 4.21
C PHE A 381 -23.17 -1.49 5.15
N HIS A 382 -23.99 -0.55 4.69
CA HIS A 382 -24.61 0.51 5.51
C HIS A 382 -23.59 1.41 6.24
N TYR A 383 -22.46 1.72 5.59
CA TYR A 383 -21.54 2.72 6.14
C TYR A 383 -22.19 4.14 6.12
N PRO A 384 -21.78 5.04 7.02
CA PRO A 384 -22.27 6.42 7.02
C PRO A 384 -22.00 7.16 5.70
N GLU A 385 -22.95 8.01 5.28
CA GLU A 385 -22.88 8.76 4.02
C GLU A 385 -21.61 9.63 3.92
N ASP A 386 -21.16 10.22 5.03
CA ASP A 386 -19.95 11.04 5.08
C ASP A 386 -18.68 10.23 4.68
N ILE A 387 -18.61 8.96 5.09
CA ILE A 387 -17.52 8.05 4.74
C ILE A 387 -17.64 7.59 3.28
N ILE A 388 -18.86 7.23 2.86
CA ILE A 388 -19.14 6.80 1.48
C ILE A 388 -18.75 7.90 0.50
N HIS A 389 -19.24 9.13 0.72
CA HIS A 389 -18.98 10.26 -0.15
C HIS A 389 -17.48 10.60 -0.18
N ALA A 390 -16.82 10.70 0.97
CA ALA A 390 -15.39 11.02 1.01
C ALA A 390 -14.50 9.94 0.37
N ALA A 391 -14.89 8.66 0.44
CA ALA A 391 -14.18 7.57 -0.22
C ALA A 391 -14.46 7.54 -1.74
N TRP A 392 -15.68 7.80 -2.17
CA TRP A 392 -16.09 7.71 -3.57
C TRP A 392 -15.51 8.81 -4.45
N VAL A 393 -15.49 10.06 -3.99
CA VAL A 393 -15.15 11.23 -4.83
C VAL A 393 -13.65 11.45 -5.05
N HIS A 394 -12.79 10.53 -4.61
CA HIS A 394 -11.33 10.70 -4.68
C HIS A 394 -10.79 10.85 -6.12
N HIS A 395 -11.52 10.33 -7.12
CA HIS A 395 -11.23 10.51 -8.55
C HIS A 395 -12.04 11.62 -9.24
N GLU A 396 -12.62 12.55 -8.48
CA GLU A 396 -13.39 13.68 -9.02
C GLU A 396 -14.63 13.27 -9.84
N ALA A 397 -15.16 12.05 -9.62
CA ALA A 397 -16.41 11.59 -10.24
C ALA A 397 -17.61 12.49 -9.85
N GLU A 398 -17.57 13.08 -8.66
CA GLU A 398 -18.46 14.14 -8.18
C GLU A 398 -17.62 15.20 -7.43
N PRO A 399 -18.03 16.49 -7.38
CA PRO A 399 -17.30 17.50 -6.63
C PRO A 399 -17.15 17.15 -5.13
N ALA A 400 -15.92 17.25 -4.61
CA ALA A 400 -15.63 17.06 -3.19
C ALA A 400 -16.25 18.18 -2.33
N LYS A 401 -17.45 17.92 -1.78
CA LYS A 401 -18.23 18.87 -0.95
C LYS A 401 -17.70 19.02 0.48
N THR A 402 -17.12 17.97 1.06
CA THR A 402 -16.66 17.95 2.45
C THR A 402 -15.16 18.18 2.57
N LEU A 403 -14.71 18.61 3.74
CA LEU A 403 -13.28 18.80 4.01
C LEU A 403 -12.57 17.44 4.00
N GLU A 404 -13.19 16.42 4.56
CA GLU A 404 -12.71 15.04 4.63
C GLU A 404 -12.48 14.45 3.23
N ALA A 405 -13.37 14.70 2.27
CA ALA A 405 -13.18 14.28 0.87
C ALA A 405 -11.90 14.89 0.27
N LYS A 406 -11.66 16.19 0.49
CA LYS A 406 -10.44 16.87 0.02
C LYS A 406 -9.19 16.34 0.71
N ILE A 407 -9.28 15.98 1.99
CA ILE A 407 -8.19 15.35 2.74
C ILE A 407 -7.84 13.99 2.14
N VAL A 408 -8.85 13.17 1.82
CA VAL A 408 -8.65 11.84 1.21
C VAL A 408 -7.93 11.98 -0.14
N MET A 409 -8.37 12.91 -0.99
CA MET A 409 -7.69 13.21 -2.27
C MET A 409 -6.23 13.63 -2.08
N ALA A 410 -5.96 14.50 -1.10
CA ALA A 410 -4.60 14.94 -0.80
C ALA A 410 -3.72 13.78 -0.26
N ALA A 411 -4.30 12.92 0.58
CA ALA A 411 -3.63 11.75 1.14
C ALA A 411 -3.32 10.69 0.06
N ASP A 412 -4.25 10.45 -0.87
CA ASP A 412 -4.05 9.57 -2.02
C ASP A 412 -2.91 10.06 -2.90
N ALA A 413 -2.97 11.33 -3.33
CA ALA A 413 -1.92 11.95 -4.12
C ALA A 413 -0.54 11.89 -3.43
N LEU A 414 -0.49 12.03 -2.11
CA LEU A 414 0.73 11.93 -1.33
C LEU A 414 1.30 10.50 -1.28
N SER A 415 0.45 9.47 -1.09
CA SER A 415 0.88 8.07 -1.15
C SER A 415 1.36 7.68 -2.56
N ALA A 416 0.65 8.14 -3.59
CA ALA A 416 0.99 7.89 -5.00
C ALA A 416 2.28 8.59 -5.47
N SER A 417 2.66 9.70 -4.83
CA SER A 417 3.82 10.53 -5.24
C SER A 417 5.16 10.10 -4.61
N ARG A 418 5.19 9.07 -3.76
CA ARG A 418 6.42 8.61 -3.08
C ARG A 418 7.45 8.05 -4.09
N PRO A 419 8.73 8.44 -4.03
CA PRO A 419 9.77 7.87 -4.90
C PRO A 419 9.84 6.34 -4.76
N GLY A 420 9.81 5.64 -5.90
CA GLY A 420 9.62 4.18 -5.96
C GLY A 420 8.19 3.76 -6.34
N ALA A 421 7.17 4.57 -6.05
CA ALA A 421 5.77 4.38 -6.49
C ALA A 421 5.58 4.38 -8.01
N ARG A 422 6.60 4.88 -8.73
CA ARG A 422 6.74 4.76 -10.17
C ARG A 422 8.09 4.14 -10.48
N LEU A 423 8.18 2.82 -10.40
CA LEU A 423 8.79 2.14 -11.54
C LEU A 423 7.96 2.61 -12.74
N GLU A 424 8.57 3.20 -13.77
CA GLU A 424 7.84 3.45 -15.02
C GLU A 424 7.03 2.20 -15.33
N SER A 425 5.69 2.30 -15.27
CA SER A 425 4.82 1.14 -15.54
C SER A 425 5.25 0.61 -16.89
N LEU A 426 5.54 -0.69 -16.96
CA LEU A 426 5.84 -1.35 -18.23
C LEU A 426 4.83 -0.93 -19.31
N ASP A 427 3.58 -0.71 -18.91
CA ASP A 427 2.48 -0.19 -19.72
C ASP A 427 2.75 1.20 -20.30
N ARG A 428 3.03 2.24 -19.50
CA ARG A 428 3.47 3.55 -20.04
C ARG A 428 4.74 3.45 -20.89
N TYR A 429 5.69 2.59 -20.54
CA TYR A 429 6.87 2.37 -21.37
C TYR A 429 6.48 1.76 -22.74
N ILE A 430 5.56 0.79 -22.76
CA ILE A 430 5.01 0.18 -23.98
C ILE A 430 4.19 1.20 -24.78
N GLU A 431 3.33 2.00 -24.13
CA GLU A 431 2.57 3.07 -24.76
C GLU A 431 3.50 4.10 -25.40
N ARG A 432 4.53 4.58 -24.70
CA ARG A 432 5.54 5.47 -25.29
C ARG A 432 6.23 4.86 -26.50
N ILE A 433 6.60 3.58 -26.43
CA ILE A 433 7.20 2.87 -27.56
C ILE A 433 6.23 2.83 -28.75
N ARG A 434 4.96 2.53 -28.49
CA ARG A 434 3.90 2.51 -29.51
C ARG A 434 3.65 3.88 -30.11
N ASP A 435 3.59 4.93 -29.29
CA ASP A 435 3.39 6.31 -29.74
C ASP A 435 4.57 6.79 -30.59
N LEU A 436 5.79 6.40 -30.20
CA LEU A 436 7.01 6.68 -30.96
C LEU A 436 7.02 5.94 -32.32
N GLU A 437 6.62 4.67 -32.33
CA GLU A 437 6.48 3.88 -33.56
C GLU A 437 5.37 4.41 -34.47
N ALA A 438 4.23 4.82 -33.89
CA ALA A 438 3.08 5.37 -34.61
C ALA A 438 3.39 6.75 -35.20
N THR A 439 4.05 7.62 -34.43
CA THR A 439 4.46 8.96 -34.89
C THR A 439 5.39 8.86 -36.09
N ALA A 440 6.43 8.02 -36.01
CA ALA A 440 7.34 7.77 -37.12
C ALA A 440 6.66 7.00 -38.28
N GLY A 441 5.65 6.18 -37.98
CA GLY A 441 4.89 5.41 -38.98
C GLY A 441 3.85 6.22 -39.74
N SER A 442 3.51 7.42 -39.26
CA SER A 442 2.48 8.29 -39.85
C SER A 442 2.90 8.96 -41.17
N PHE A 443 4.18 8.91 -41.53
CA PHE A 443 4.70 9.56 -42.73
C PHE A 443 4.50 8.72 -43.99
N GLU A 444 4.19 9.38 -45.10
CA GLU A 444 3.94 8.70 -46.37
C GLU A 444 5.20 7.99 -46.87
N GLY A 445 5.05 6.75 -47.35
CA GLY A 445 6.15 5.93 -47.87
C GLY A 445 6.91 5.11 -46.81
N VAL A 446 6.59 5.29 -45.53
CA VAL A 446 7.04 4.40 -44.44
C VAL A 446 6.29 3.07 -44.51
N LYS A 447 7.04 1.97 -44.42
CA LYS A 447 6.50 0.59 -44.48
C LYS A 447 6.42 -0.06 -43.11
N LYS A 448 7.44 0.14 -42.26
CA LYS A 448 7.50 -0.38 -40.88
C LYS A 448 8.37 0.53 -40.02
N THR A 449 8.01 0.65 -38.76
CA THR A 449 8.79 1.36 -37.73
C THR A 449 9.10 0.41 -36.58
N PHE A 450 10.25 0.63 -35.96
CA PHE A 450 10.70 -0.13 -34.79
C PHE A 450 11.38 0.82 -33.81
N ALA A 451 10.89 0.90 -32.59
CA ALA A 451 11.59 1.56 -31.51
C ALA A 451 12.51 0.54 -30.81
N ILE A 452 13.81 0.86 -30.74
CA ILE A 452 14.88 0.00 -30.24
C ILE A 452 15.61 0.74 -29.10
N SER A 453 16.41 0.01 -28.32
CA SER A 453 17.27 0.59 -27.28
C SER A 453 16.47 1.37 -26.24
N ALA A 454 15.40 0.75 -25.74
CA ALA A 454 14.49 1.37 -24.78
C ALA A 454 13.85 2.70 -25.28
N GLY A 455 13.52 2.74 -26.58
CA GLY A 455 12.92 3.90 -27.24
C GLY A 455 13.88 5.08 -27.44
N ARG A 456 15.19 4.88 -27.26
CA ARG A 456 16.22 5.88 -27.59
C ARG A 456 16.64 5.84 -29.06
N GLU A 457 16.16 4.87 -29.83
CA GLU A 457 16.41 4.77 -31.26
C GLU A 457 15.13 4.36 -31.98
N VAL A 458 14.81 5.01 -33.09
CA VAL A 458 13.69 4.64 -33.97
C VAL A 458 14.25 4.28 -35.33
N ARG A 459 13.97 3.05 -35.78
CA ARG A 459 14.31 2.59 -37.12
C ARG A 459 13.08 2.59 -38.01
N VAL A 460 13.19 3.30 -39.12
CA VAL A 460 12.09 3.52 -40.07
C VAL A 460 12.48 2.87 -41.39
N LEU A 461 11.74 1.84 -41.79
CA LEU A 461 11.92 1.17 -43.07
C LEU A 461 10.99 1.77 -44.10
N VAL A 462 11.57 2.33 -45.15
CA VAL A 462 10.84 3.02 -46.21
C VAL A 462 10.70 2.15 -47.46
N SER A 463 9.67 2.44 -48.25
CA SER A 463 9.44 1.79 -49.54
C SER A 463 10.38 2.38 -50.60
N PRO A 464 11.30 1.61 -51.20
CA PRO A 464 12.27 2.12 -52.18
C PRO A 464 11.63 2.58 -53.50
N GLU A 465 10.37 2.21 -53.75
CA GLU A 465 9.59 2.65 -54.91
C GLU A 465 9.01 4.06 -54.72
N LYS A 466 8.84 4.53 -53.47
CA LYS A 466 8.15 5.78 -53.14
C LYS A 466 9.07 6.90 -52.66
N ILE A 467 10.16 6.57 -51.98
CA ILE A 467 11.06 7.55 -51.35
C ILE A 467 12.46 7.39 -51.92
N ASN A 468 12.98 8.40 -52.62
CA ASN A 468 14.32 8.39 -53.20
C ASN A 468 15.44 8.70 -52.17
N ASP A 469 16.71 8.62 -52.58
CA ASP A 469 17.86 8.78 -51.68
C ASP A 469 18.05 10.23 -51.16
N GLU A 470 17.50 11.23 -51.85
CA GLU A 470 17.52 12.63 -51.42
C GLU A 470 16.43 12.90 -50.37
N GLN A 471 15.22 12.40 -50.61
CA GLN A 471 14.05 12.47 -49.71
C GLN A 471 14.27 11.70 -48.39
N LEU A 472 15.21 10.76 -48.37
CA LEU A 472 15.59 10.01 -47.17
C LEU A 472 16.12 10.91 -46.04
N ARG A 473 16.88 11.95 -46.38
CA ARG A 473 17.44 12.88 -45.38
C ARG A 473 16.37 13.81 -44.84
N GLU A 474 15.52 14.33 -45.71
CA GLU A 474 14.40 15.19 -45.36
C GLU A 474 13.41 14.45 -44.45
N LEU A 475 13.02 13.23 -44.83
CA LEU A 475 12.16 12.38 -44.00
C LEU A 475 12.75 12.10 -42.61
N ALA A 476 14.07 11.88 -42.51
CA ALA A 476 14.71 11.67 -41.22
C ALA A 476 14.63 12.91 -40.32
N HIS A 477 14.75 14.10 -40.91
CA HIS A 477 14.62 15.37 -40.21
C HIS A 477 13.18 15.61 -39.75
N ASP A 478 12.20 15.43 -40.65
CA ASP A 478 10.79 15.64 -40.35
C ASP A 478 10.28 14.70 -39.25
N ILE A 479 10.73 13.44 -39.26
CA ILE A 479 10.41 12.47 -38.21
C ILE A 479 11.01 12.91 -36.86
N ALA A 480 12.25 13.40 -36.85
CA ALA A 480 12.90 13.87 -35.63
C ALA A 480 12.15 15.10 -35.04
N GLU A 481 11.81 16.08 -35.87
CA GLU A 481 11.09 17.28 -35.46
C GLU A 481 9.68 16.97 -34.95
N LYS A 482 8.97 16.04 -35.59
CA LYS A 482 7.64 15.61 -35.15
C LYS A 482 7.67 14.84 -33.83
N ILE A 483 8.72 14.06 -33.59
CA ILE A 483 8.94 13.39 -32.28
C ILE A 483 9.23 14.44 -31.21
N GLU A 484 10.07 15.44 -31.49
CA GLU A 484 10.41 16.52 -30.55
C GLU A 484 9.18 17.36 -30.16
N THR A 485 8.30 17.65 -31.13
CA THR A 485 7.12 18.49 -30.91
C THR A 485 5.98 17.76 -30.20
N ASN A 486 5.74 16.50 -30.54
CA ASN A 486 4.54 15.77 -30.11
C ASN A 486 4.76 14.83 -28.92
N LEU A 487 6.00 14.45 -28.61
CA LEU A 487 6.31 13.48 -27.57
C LEU A 487 7.31 14.04 -26.56
N THR A 488 6.97 13.96 -25.26
CA THR A 488 7.90 14.32 -24.20
C THR A 488 8.84 13.15 -23.90
N TYR A 489 10.12 13.27 -24.26
CA TYR A 489 11.12 12.21 -24.05
C TYR A 489 12.33 12.70 -23.24
N PRO A 490 12.81 11.94 -22.24
CA PRO A 490 14.04 12.28 -21.53
C PRO A 490 15.28 11.93 -22.36
N GLY A 491 15.95 12.95 -22.88
CA GLY A 491 17.19 12.83 -23.66
C GLY A 491 16.94 12.69 -25.17
N ASN A 492 18.02 12.41 -25.92
CA ASN A 492 17.97 12.43 -27.38
C ASN A 492 17.50 11.08 -27.95
N VAL A 493 16.58 11.12 -28.92
CA VAL A 493 16.13 9.95 -29.69
C VAL A 493 16.84 9.93 -31.03
N LYS A 494 17.48 8.80 -31.37
CA LYS A 494 18.19 8.61 -32.63
C LYS A 494 17.26 8.10 -33.72
N VAL A 495 17.04 8.88 -34.78
CA VAL A 495 16.20 8.48 -35.93
C VAL A 495 17.06 7.89 -37.04
N ASN A 496 16.78 6.65 -37.42
CA ASN A 496 17.48 5.91 -38.48
C ASN A 496 16.49 5.52 -39.58
N VAL A 497 16.55 6.18 -40.73
CA VAL A 497 15.73 5.84 -41.90
C VAL A 497 16.51 4.92 -42.83
N ILE A 498 15.94 3.76 -43.16
CA ILE A 498 16.60 2.69 -43.90
C ILE A 498 15.79 2.35 -45.14
N ARG A 499 16.36 2.63 -46.31
CA ARG A 499 15.88 2.15 -47.61
C ARG A 499 16.67 0.91 -48.00
N ARG A 500 15.99 -0.22 -48.19
CA ARG A 500 16.62 -1.48 -48.61
C ARG A 500 15.96 -2.01 -49.88
N MET A 501 16.76 -2.16 -50.94
CA MET A 501 16.37 -2.92 -52.13
C MET A 501 16.90 -4.36 -52.03
N LYS A 502 16.10 -5.33 -52.43
CA LYS A 502 16.50 -6.75 -52.48
C LYS A 502 16.12 -7.33 -53.83
N TRP A 503 17.13 -7.73 -54.60
CA TRP A 503 16.95 -8.54 -55.80
C TRP A 503 17.33 -9.98 -55.48
N THR A 504 16.54 -10.94 -55.93
CA THR A 504 16.82 -12.37 -55.72
C THR A 504 16.62 -13.10 -57.02
N LEU A 505 17.71 -13.67 -57.54
CA LEU A 505 17.70 -14.50 -58.74
C LEU A 505 18.03 -15.93 -58.33
N LYS A 506 17.28 -16.89 -58.88
CA LYS A 506 17.60 -18.31 -58.75
C LYS A 506 18.31 -18.76 -60.02
N ALA A 507 19.58 -19.16 -59.91
CA ALA A 507 20.29 -19.78 -61.02
C ALA A 507 19.78 -21.21 -61.24
N LYS A 508 19.52 -21.60 -62.50
CA LYS A 508 19.26 -23.00 -62.84
C LYS A 508 20.60 -23.73 -62.97
N SER A 509 20.68 -24.93 -62.40
CA SER A 509 21.81 -25.84 -62.62
C SER A 509 21.82 -26.30 -64.08
N LYS A 510 22.96 -26.14 -64.77
CA LYS A 510 23.20 -26.80 -66.07
C LYS A 510 23.65 -28.23 -65.78
N VAL A 511 22.70 -29.14 -65.61
CA VAL A 511 22.99 -30.57 -65.76
C VAL A 511 22.77 -30.90 -67.23
N LYS A 512 23.85 -31.29 -67.91
CA LYS A 512 23.80 -31.93 -69.23
C LYS A 512 23.66 -33.42 -69.03
#